data_AF-A0A031J2Q7-F1
#
_entry.id   AF-A0A031J2Q7-F1
#
_cell.length_a   1.000
_cell.length_b   1.000
_cell.length_c   1.000
_cell.angle_alpha   90.00
_cell.angle_beta   90.00
_cell.angle_gamma   90.00
#
_symmetry.space_group_name_H-M   'P 1'
#
loop_
_entity.id
_entity.type
_entity.pdbx_description
1 polymer ?
#
loop_
_entity_poly.entity_id
_entity_poly.type
_entity_poly.pdbx_seq_one_letter_code
_entity_poly.pdbx_strand_id
1 'polypeptide(L)'
;MTDFDFKTHFISVLPPDPPGLDLGFDEFITFNPSDLATLPAPDAEFLLKHGLPRDAAPFLSFEAYSQAEAQRRLAIFAIANHYYPLGHTGSGDVIALDRHSGTIVYFNHDAHHARVLINTSLPQFARSLCVFQAHLRDNTMARCLPEIECIDPAAAVPGTMWADEVSAELNG
;
A
#
# COMPACT_ATOMS: atom_id res chain seq x y z
N MET A 1 22.93 7.47 -3.03
CA MET A 1 21.52 7.34 -3.43
C MET A 1 20.78 8.46 -2.73
N THR A 2 20.16 9.35 -3.49
CA THR A 2 19.25 10.36 -2.94
C THR A 2 18.15 9.66 -2.14
N ASP A 3 17.97 10.08 -0.90
CA ASP A 3 16.92 9.58 -0.01
C ASP A 3 15.57 9.83 -0.69
N PHE A 4 14.78 8.79 -0.94
CA PHE A 4 13.45 8.94 -1.56
C PHE A 4 12.52 9.52 -0.50
N ASP A 5 12.17 10.81 -0.64
CA ASP A 5 11.17 11.44 0.22
C ASP A 5 9.77 11.03 -0.24
N PHE A 6 9.31 9.89 0.28
CA PHE A 6 8.02 9.32 -0.07
C PHE A 6 6.87 10.31 0.13
N LYS A 7 6.82 10.97 1.31
CA LYS A 7 5.69 11.82 1.67
C LYS A 7 5.62 13.04 0.75
N THR A 8 6.74 13.73 0.53
CA THR A 8 6.77 14.87 -0.40
C THR A 8 6.42 14.44 -1.82
N HIS A 9 6.93 13.31 -2.29
CA HIS A 9 6.64 12.85 -3.64
C HIS A 9 5.17 12.45 -3.82
N PHE A 10 4.60 11.68 -2.87
CA PHE A 10 3.20 11.28 -2.90
C PHE A 10 2.27 12.50 -2.94
N ILE A 11 2.48 13.49 -2.08
CA ILE A 11 1.68 14.72 -2.06
C ILE A 11 1.79 15.47 -3.40
N SER A 12 2.97 15.51 -4.01
CA SER A 12 3.17 16.18 -5.31
C SER A 12 2.43 15.53 -6.48
N VAL A 13 2.00 14.28 -6.33
CA VAL A 13 1.25 13.53 -7.36
C VAL A 13 -0.25 13.45 -7.10
N LEU A 14 -0.74 13.99 -5.98
CA LEU A 14 -2.17 14.06 -5.68
C LEU A 14 -2.91 14.98 -6.66
N PRO A 15 -4.21 14.72 -6.92
CA PRO A 15 -5.06 15.67 -7.61
C PRO A 15 -5.26 16.93 -6.75
N PRO A 16 -5.50 18.10 -7.36
CA PRO A 16 -5.82 19.30 -6.61
C PRO A 16 -7.20 19.16 -5.94
N ASP A 17 -7.30 19.66 -4.71
CA ASP A 17 -8.60 19.72 -4.03
C ASP A 17 -9.56 20.68 -4.74
N PRO A 18 -10.87 20.36 -4.79
CA PRO A 18 -11.88 21.31 -5.23
C PRO A 18 -11.86 22.58 -4.37
N PRO A 19 -12.11 23.76 -4.96
CA PRO A 19 -12.13 25.02 -4.19
C PRO A 19 -13.09 24.97 -3.00
N GLY A 20 -12.56 25.20 -1.79
CA GLY A 20 -13.34 25.25 -0.56
C GLY A 20 -13.67 23.89 0.06
N LEU A 21 -13.07 22.80 -0.44
CA LEU A 21 -13.16 21.47 0.14
C LEU A 21 -11.77 21.01 0.55
N ASP A 22 -11.64 20.53 1.79
CA ASP A 22 -10.43 19.86 2.28
C ASP A 22 -10.75 18.36 2.35
N LEU A 23 -10.16 17.58 1.45
CA LEU A 23 -10.40 16.14 1.34
C LEU A 23 -9.40 15.31 2.15
N GLY A 24 -8.35 15.93 2.71
CA GLY A 24 -7.36 15.25 3.55
C GLY A 24 -6.53 14.18 2.81
N PHE A 25 -6.41 14.25 1.48
CA PHE A 25 -5.62 13.27 0.71
C PHE A 25 -4.12 13.30 1.02
N ASP A 26 -3.62 14.38 1.63
CA ASP A 26 -2.25 14.53 2.08
C ASP A 26 -2.03 14.07 3.53
N GLU A 27 -3.06 13.54 4.19
CA GLU A 27 -2.93 12.95 5.52
C GLU A 27 -2.06 11.69 5.49
N PHE A 28 -1.17 11.58 6.48
CA PHE A 28 -0.34 10.40 6.68
C PHE A 28 -0.55 9.86 8.09
N ILE A 29 -0.69 8.55 8.19
CA ILE A 29 -0.70 7.84 9.46
C ILE A 29 0.73 7.68 9.98
N THR A 30 0.88 7.82 11.29
CA THR A 30 2.14 7.62 12.00
C THR A 30 2.03 6.39 12.90
N PHE A 31 3.11 5.64 13.01
CA PHE A 31 3.16 4.42 13.81
C PHE A 31 3.87 4.67 15.15
N ASN A 32 3.42 4.02 16.22
CA ASN A 32 4.17 4.02 17.47
C ASN A 32 5.25 2.93 17.44
N PRO A 33 6.46 3.20 17.97
CA PRO A 33 7.54 2.19 18.01
C PRO A 33 7.14 0.88 18.71
N SER A 34 6.32 0.95 19.75
CA SER A 34 5.84 -0.24 20.47
C SER A 34 4.97 -1.15 19.62
N ASP A 35 4.21 -0.57 18.68
CA ASP A 35 3.30 -1.32 17.82
C ASP A 35 4.05 -2.06 16.71
N LEU A 36 5.21 -1.52 16.31
CA LEU A 36 6.10 -2.08 15.30
C LEU A 36 7.18 -3.02 15.87
N ALA A 37 7.22 -3.22 17.19
CA ALA A 37 8.29 -3.99 17.85
C ALA A 37 8.41 -5.46 17.41
N THR A 38 7.42 -5.97 16.67
CA THR A 38 7.41 -7.34 16.13
C THR A 38 7.83 -7.42 14.66
N LEU A 39 8.07 -6.28 14.01
CA LEU A 39 8.54 -6.22 12.64
C LEU A 39 10.07 -6.31 12.56
N PRO A 40 10.62 -6.81 11.44
CA PRO A 40 12.03 -6.63 11.13
C PRO A 40 12.44 -5.15 11.17
N ALA A 41 13.67 -4.88 11.61
CA ALA A 41 14.16 -3.51 11.80
C ALA A 41 14.03 -2.62 10.54
N PRO A 42 14.36 -3.07 9.31
CA PRO A 42 14.22 -2.24 8.11
C PRO A 42 12.78 -1.79 7.86
N ASP A 43 11.81 -2.67 8.10
CA ASP A 43 10.39 -2.36 7.88
C ASP A 43 9.85 -1.42 8.95
N ALA A 44 10.21 -1.66 10.22
CA ALA A 44 9.86 -0.78 11.32
C ALA A 44 10.45 0.63 11.14
N GLU A 45 11.73 0.72 10.77
CA GLU A 45 12.41 1.99 10.51
C GLU A 45 11.75 2.75 9.35
N PHE A 46 11.36 2.07 8.28
CA PHE A 46 10.64 2.68 7.16
C PHE A 46 9.30 3.28 7.61
N LEU A 47 8.48 2.49 8.30
CA LEU A 47 7.14 2.93 8.76
C LEU A 47 7.23 4.05 9.80
N LEU A 48 8.23 4.02 10.70
CA LEU A 48 8.46 5.10 11.67
C LEU A 48 8.90 6.40 10.99
N LYS A 49 9.75 6.31 9.96
CA LYS A 49 10.29 7.47 9.26
C LYS A 49 9.24 8.13 8.35
N HIS A 50 8.50 7.31 7.59
CA HIS A 50 7.67 7.81 6.50
C HIS A 50 6.17 7.73 6.77
N GLY A 51 5.72 6.80 7.63
CA GLY A 51 4.31 6.46 7.73
C GLY A 51 3.76 5.85 6.44
N LEU A 52 2.44 5.90 6.31
CA LEU A 52 1.71 5.62 5.07
C LEU A 52 0.67 6.73 4.87
N PRO A 53 0.23 7.03 3.63
CA PRO A 53 -0.92 7.91 3.45
C PRO A 53 -2.14 7.33 4.17
N ARG A 54 -3.09 8.16 4.60
CA ARG A 54 -4.36 7.67 5.15
C ARG A 54 -5.10 6.87 4.10
N ASP A 55 -5.20 7.43 2.90
CA ASP A 55 -5.86 6.85 1.75
C ASP A 55 -4.98 7.02 0.50
N ALA A 56 -5.04 6.05 -0.40
CA ALA A 56 -4.35 6.10 -1.69
C ALA A 56 -5.14 5.37 -2.77
N ALA A 57 -4.95 5.76 -4.03
CA ALA A 57 -5.45 4.96 -5.14
C ALA A 57 -4.69 3.60 -5.22
N PRO A 58 -5.36 2.51 -5.64
CA PRO A 58 -6.80 2.37 -5.91
C PRO A 58 -7.59 1.99 -4.63
N PHE A 59 -8.33 2.95 -4.07
CA PHE A 59 -9.20 2.77 -2.88
C PHE A 59 -8.54 1.99 -1.73
N LEU A 60 -7.27 2.27 -1.44
CA LEU A 60 -6.53 1.70 -0.33
C LEU A 60 -6.64 2.63 0.87
N SER A 61 -6.96 2.09 2.04
CA SER A 61 -7.05 2.84 3.29
C SER A 61 -6.14 2.20 4.34
N PHE A 62 -5.24 2.99 4.93
CA PHE A 62 -4.24 2.53 5.87
C PHE A 62 -4.52 2.97 7.30
N GLU A 63 -4.09 2.15 8.25
CA GLU A 63 -4.28 2.41 9.67
C GLU A 63 -3.10 1.89 10.50
N ALA A 64 -2.77 2.63 11.55
CA ALA A 64 -1.75 2.24 12.52
C ALA A 64 -2.41 1.47 13.66
N TYR A 65 -2.30 0.14 13.62
CA TYR A 65 -2.88 -0.74 14.63
C TYR A 65 -1.97 -0.88 15.85
N SER A 66 -2.56 -0.81 17.04
CA SER A 66 -1.89 -1.35 18.22
C SER A 66 -1.66 -2.86 18.06
N GLN A 67 -0.70 -3.44 18.81
CA GLN A 67 -0.46 -4.89 18.71
C GLN A 67 -1.71 -5.74 19.00
N ALA A 68 -2.53 -5.33 19.96
CA ALA A 68 -3.76 -6.04 20.31
C ALA A 68 -4.81 -5.97 19.19
N GLU A 69 -4.93 -4.82 18.52
CA GLU A 69 -5.83 -4.64 17.38
C GLU A 69 -5.34 -5.42 16.17
N ALA A 70 -4.03 -5.37 15.88
CA ALA A 70 -3.43 -6.14 14.80
C ALA A 70 -3.70 -7.64 14.98
N GLN A 71 -3.46 -8.19 16.17
CA GLN A 71 -3.73 -9.61 16.47
C GLN A 71 -5.22 -9.95 16.32
N ARG A 72 -6.11 -9.09 16.83
CA ARG A 72 -7.56 -9.28 16.71
C ARG A 72 -8.00 -9.31 15.25
N ARG A 73 -7.49 -8.39 14.44
CA ARG A 73 -7.86 -8.27 13.02
C ARG A 73 -7.42 -9.51 12.26
N LEU A 74 -6.17 -9.95 12.43
CA LEU A 74 -5.70 -11.19 11.81
C LEU A 74 -6.55 -12.41 12.22
N ALA A 75 -6.94 -12.50 13.49
CA ALA A 75 -7.79 -13.59 13.96
C ALA A 75 -9.20 -13.57 13.34
N ILE A 76 -9.82 -12.40 13.20
CA ILE A 76 -11.14 -12.24 12.56
C ILE A 76 -11.13 -12.76 11.12
N PHE A 77 -10.06 -12.46 10.37
CA PHE A 77 -9.92 -12.86 8.97
C PHE A 77 -9.20 -14.19 8.77
N ALA A 78 -8.91 -14.93 9.85
CA ALA A 78 -8.16 -16.19 9.83
C ALA A 78 -6.79 -16.09 9.13
N ILE A 79 -6.12 -14.94 9.23
CA ILE A 79 -4.79 -14.68 8.68
C ILE A 79 -3.73 -15.09 9.70
N ALA A 80 -2.63 -15.70 9.23
CA ALA A 80 -1.54 -16.14 10.08
C ALA A 80 -0.88 -14.97 10.84
N ASN A 81 -0.37 -15.25 12.05
CA ASN A 81 0.18 -14.23 12.95
C ASN A 81 1.53 -13.62 12.51
N HIS A 82 2.20 -14.21 11.51
CA HIS A 82 3.42 -13.63 10.92
C HIS A 82 3.12 -12.47 9.97
N TYR A 83 1.86 -12.18 9.67
CA TYR A 83 1.47 -10.96 8.98
C TYR A 83 1.31 -9.80 9.96
N TYR A 84 1.49 -8.58 9.48
CA TYR A 84 1.17 -7.35 10.21
C TYR A 84 0.20 -6.53 9.35
N PRO A 85 -1.04 -6.29 9.81
CA PRO A 85 -2.03 -5.55 9.02
C PRO A 85 -1.58 -4.10 8.86
N LEU A 86 -1.73 -3.57 7.65
CA LEU A 86 -1.42 -2.19 7.30
C LEU A 86 -2.68 -1.38 6.96
N GLY A 87 -3.78 -2.05 6.60
CA GLY A 87 -4.96 -1.36 6.10
C GLY A 87 -5.96 -2.30 5.44
N HIS A 88 -6.69 -1.79 4.47
CA HIS A 88 -7.63 -2.54 3.65
C HIS A 88 -7.81 -1.94 2.25
N THR A 89 -8.26 -2.76 1.32
CA THR A 89 -8.73 -2.33 0.00
C THR A 89 -10.17 -1.78 0.08
N GLY A 90 -10.67 -1.23 -1.04
CA GLY A 90 -12.04 -0.73 -1.13
C GLY A 90 -13.12 -1.82 -0.98
N SER A 91 -12.78 -3.08 -1.22
CA SER A 91 -13.62 -4.26 -0.94
C SER A 91 -13.57 -4.71 0.52
N GLY A 92 -12.70 -4.11 1.35
CA GLY A 92 -12.48 -4.49 2.74
C GLY A 92 -11.47 -5.62 2.95
N ASP A 93 -10.73 -6.03 1.89
CA ASP A 93 -9.69 -7.05 2.01
C ASP A 93 -8.51 -6.53 2.84
N VAL A 94 -7.99 -7.35 3.76
CA VAL A 94 -6.89 -6.93 4.63
C VAL A 94 -5.60 -6.81 3.84
N ILE A 95 -5.00 -5.62 3.87
CA ILE A 95 -3.63 -5.39 3.40
C ILE A 95 -2.69 -5.68 4.56
N ALA A 96 -1.62 -6.44 4.32
CA ALA A 96 -0.66 -6.82 5.34
C ALA A 96 0.78 -6.92 4.81
N LEU A 97 1.72 -6.67 5.71
CA LEU A 97 3.14 -6.96 5.57
C LEU A 97 3.42 -8.38 6.07
N ASP A 98 4.04 -9.22 5.25
CA ASP A 98 4.60 -10.51 5.67
C ASP A 98 5.95 -10.28 6.36
N ARG A 99 6.03 -10.55 7.67
CA ARG A 99 7.24 -10.32 8.48
C ARG A 99 8.41 -11.23 8.10
N HIS A 100 8.16 -12.35 7.42
CA HIS A 100 9.22 -13.25 7.00
C HIS A 100 9.87 -12.80 5.70
N SER A 101 9.07 -12.26 4.76
CA SER A 101 9.54 -11.92 3.42
C SER A 101 9.68 -10.42 3.17
N GLY A 102 9.07 -9.57 3.98
CA GLY A 102 8.96 -8.13 3.75
C GLY A 102 7.95 -7.76 2.66
N THR A 103 7.22 -8.73 2.11
CA THR A 103 6.25 -8.50 1.02
C THR A 103 4.95 -7.88 1.54
N ILE A 104 4.37 -6.99 0.75
CA ILE A 104 3.06 -6.39 0.98
C ILE A 104 2.06 -7.15 0.13
N VAL A 105 0.99 -7.61 0.76
CA VAL A 105 -0.06 -8.42 0.15
C VAL A 105 -1.43 -7.97 0.62
N TYR A 106 -2.47 -8.38 -0.10
CA TYR A 106 -3.81 -8.44 0.46
C TYR A 106 -4.38 -9.86 0.37
N PHE A 107 -5.43 -10.13 1.15
CA PHE A 107 -6.12 -11.41 1.16
C PHE A 107 -7.50 -11.27 0.52
N ASN A 108 -7.64 -11.72 -0.73
CA ASN A 108 -8.86 -11.62 -1.50
C ASN A 108 -9.94 -12.55 -0.92
N HIS A 109 -10.91 -11.99 -0.21
CA HIS A 109 -11.94 -12.78 0.46
C HIS A 109 -12.86 -13.54 -0.52
N ASP A 110 -13.14 -12.96 -1.68
CA ASP A 110 -13.97 -13.55 -2.74
C ASP A 110 -13.29 -14.76 -3.41
N ALA A 111 -11.97 -14.81 -3.39
CA ALA A 111 -11.16 -15.89 -3.96
C ALA A 111 -10.60 -16.84 -2.90
N HIS A 112 -11.43 -17.25 -1.92
CA HIS A 112 -11.03 -18.15 -0.83
C HIS A 112 -9.84 -17.64 0.00
N HIS A 113 -9.78 -16.33 0.24
CA HIS A 113 -8.69 -15.66 0.95
C HIS A 113 -7.34 -15.82 0.24
N ALA A 114 -7.36 -15.86 -1.11
CA ALA A 114 -6.14 -15.94 -1.90
C ALA A 114 -5.21 -14.77 -1.56
N ARG A 115 -3.94 -15.09 -1.28
CA ARG A 115 -2.90 -14.11 -1.03
C ARG A 115 -2.47 -13.48 -2.35
N VAL A 116 -2.75 -12.20 -2.55
CA VAL A 116 -2.40 -11.44 -3.74
C VAL A 116 -1.22 -10.52 -3.44
N LEU A 117 -0.18 -10.57 -4.28
CA LEU A 117 1.00 -9.74 -4.13
C LEU A 117 0.69 -8.29 -4.53
N ILE A 118 1.13 -7.34 -3.70
CA ILE A 118 1.15 -5.92 -4.02
C ILE A 118 2.57 -5.51 -4.38
N ASN A 119 3.53 -5.68 -3.47
CA ASN A 119 4.94 -5.37 -3.70
C ASN A 119 5.87 -6.24 -2.84
N THR A 120 7.15 -6.32 -3.21
CA THR A 120 8.14 -7.12 -2.49
C THR A 120 8.79 -6.42 -1.30
N SER A 121 8.61 -5.10 -1.16
CA SER A 121 9.09 -4.34 0.00
C SER A 121 8.36 -3.01 0.18
N LEU A 122 8.42 -2.43 1.39
CA LEU A 122 7.80 -1.14 1.70
C LEU A 122 8.33 0.03 0.85
N PRO A 123 9.65 0.15 0.58
CA PRO A 123 10.14 1.20 -0.32
C PRO A 123 9.61 1.07 -1.76
N GLN A 124 9.47 -0.15 -2.27
CA GLN A 124 8.91 -0.39 -3.60
C GLN A 124 7.41 -0.12 -3.62
N PHE A 125 6.70 -0.50 -2.57
CA PHE A 125 5.28 -0.19 -2.39
C PHE A 125 5.02 1.32 -2.40
N ALA A 126 5.77 2.07 -1.59
CA ALA A 126 5.69 3.52 -1.53
C ALA A 126 5.91 4.19 -2.89
N ARG A 127 6.90 3.73 -3.67
CA ARG A 127 7.14 4.23 -5.03
C ARG A 127 6.02 3.85 -5.99
N SER A 128 5.51 2.63 -5.91
CA SER A 128 4.42 2.15 -6.77
C SER A 128 3.13 2.92 -6.52
N LEU A 129 2.84 3.28 -5.26
CA LEU A 129 1.74 4.20 -4.91
C LEU A 129 1.88 5.55 -5.61
N CYS A 130 3.08 6.15 -5.60
CA CYS A 130 3.32 7.41 -6.30
C CYS A 130 3.14 7.28 -7.82
N VAL A 131 3.67 6.21 -8.42
CA VAL A 131 3.55 5.96 -9.87
C VAL A 131 2.10 5.78 -10.27
N PHE A 132 1.35 4.93 -9.57
CA PHE A 132 -0.06 4.70 -9.86
C PHE A 132 -0.88 6.00 -9.73
N GLN A 133 -0.68 6.74 -8.64
CA GLN A 133 -1.36 8.01 -8.40
C GLN A 133 -1.04 9.06 -9.47
N ALA A 134 0.22 9.16 -9.91
CA ALA A 134 0.63 10.08 -10.97
C ALA A 134 -0.04 9.73 -12.31
N HIS A 135 -0.05 8.46 -12.69
CA HIS A 135 -0.66 8.02 -13.95
C HIS A 135 -2.17 8.15 -13.94
N LEU A 136 -2.82 7.96 -12.78
CA LEU A 136 -4.24 8.21 -12.62
C LEU A 136 -4.55 9.69 -12.80
N ARG A 137 -3.80 10.59 -12.14
CA ARG A 137 -3.96 12.05 -12.27
C ARG A 137 -3.75 12.53 -13.70
N ASP A 138 -2.69 12.05 -14.35
CA ASP A 138 -2.27 12.53 -15.67
C ASP A 138 -2.94 11.79 -16.83
N ASN A 139 -3.83 10.84 -16.53
CA ASN A 139 -4.52 9.98 -17.50
C ASN A 139 -3.55 9.26 -18.47
N THR A 140 -2.51 8.63 -17.90
CA THR A 140 -1.44 7.93 -18.62
C THR A 140 -1.28 6.47 -18.21
N MET A 141 -2.38 5.83 -17.79
CA MET A 141 -2.39 4.49 -17.20
C MET A 141 -1.73 3.40 -18.07
N ALA A 142 -1.73 3.56 -19.40
CA ALA A 142 -1.05 2.66 -20.33
C ALA A 142 0.48 2.54 -20.11
N ARG A 143 1.08 3.49 -19.37
CA ARG A 143 2.51 3.51 -19.03
C ARG A 143 2.79 3.10 -17.57
N CYS A 144 1.76 2.91 -16.76
CA CYS A 144 1.87 2.67 -15.33
C CYS A 144 2.54 1.33 -15.01
N LEU A 145 2.03 0.22 -15.58
CA LEU A 145 2.57 -1.11 -15.28
C LEU A 145 4.05 -1.28 -15.66
N PRO A 146 4.53 -0.80 -16.84
CA PRO A 146 5.97 -0.79 -17.14
C PRO A 146 6.84 0.03 -16.16
N GLU A 147 6.32 1.12 -15.60
CA GLU A 147 7.05 1.91 -14.60
C GLU A 147 7.08 1.20 -13.23
N ILE A 148 5.98 0.54 -12.85
CA ILE A 148 5.94 -0.34 -11.67
C ILE A 148 6.89 -1.52 -11.85
N GLU A 149 6.98 -2.12 -13.05
CA GLU A 149 7.91 -3.20 -13.35
C GLU A 149 9.38 -2.77 -13.14
N CYS A 150 9.73 -1.52 -13.47
CA CYS A 150 11.07 -0.97 -13.19
C CYS A 150 11.36 -0.83 -11.68
N ILE A 151 10.33 -0.65 -10.86
CA ILE A 151 10.45 -0.54 -9.38
C ILE A 151 10.50 -1.93 -8.75
N ASP A 152 9.61 -2.81 -9.20
CA ASP A 152 9.35 -4.13 -8.64
C ASP A 152 8.77 -5.05 -9.73
N PRO A 153 9.63 -5.82 -10.42
CA PRO A 153 9.19 -6.70 -11.51
C PRO A 153 8.16 -7.74 -11.07
N ALA A 154 8.25 -8.22 -9.83
CA ALA A 154 7.32 -9.22 -9.31
C ALA A 154 5.92 -8.64 -9.10
N ALA A 155 5.82 -7.34 -8.84
CA ALA A 155 4.58 -6.61 -8.64
C ALA A 155 3.82 -6.30 -9.95
N ALA A 156 4.47 -6.45 -11.11
CA ALA A 156 3.89 -6.16 -12.42
C ALA A 156 3.41 -7.42 -13.20
N VAL A 157 3.46 -8.59 -12.58
CA VAL A 157 3.05 -9.87 -13.19
C VAL A 157 1.52 -10.04 -13.14
N PRO A 158 0.87 -10.68 -14.13
CA PRO A 158 -0.57 -10.95 -14.07
C PRO A 158 -1.02 -11.65 -12.78
N GLY A 159 -2.12 -11.21 -12.19
CA GLY A 159 -2.65 -11.70 -10.91
C GLY A 159 -2.02 -11.06 -9.67
N THR A 160 -1.20 -10.01 -9.84
CA THR A 160 -0.83 -9.08 -8.77
C THR A 160 -1.82 -7.91 -8.75
N MET A 161 -1.85 -7.18 -7.64
CA MET A 161 -2.73 -6.02 -7.50
C MET A 161 -2.52 -5.02 -8.64
N TRP A 162 -1.29 -4.58 -8.90
CA TRP A 162 -1.06 -3.53 -9.90
C TRP A 162 -1.40 -3.96 -11.33
N ALA A 163 -1.11 -5.20 -11.71
CA ALA A 163 -1.45 -5.68 -13.04
C ALA A 163 -2.97 -5.69 -13.26
N ASP A 164 -3.73 -6.10 -12.25
CA ASP A 164 -5.18 -6.18 -12.31
C ASP A 164 -5.82 -4.78 -12.28
N GLU A 165 -5.35 -3.89 -11.41
CA GLU A 165 -5.87 -2.52 -11.26
C GLU A 165 -5.57 -1.66 -12.50
N VAL A 166 -4.34 -1.72 -13.04
CA VAL A 166 -4.01 -1.03 -14.31
C VAL A 166 -4.88 -1.54 -15.46
N SER A 167 -5.14 -2.86 -15.49
CA SER A 167 -6.00 -3.44 -16.52
C SER A 167 -7.46 -2.99 -16.36
N ALA A 168 -7.96 -2.87 -15.13
CA ALA A 168 -9.31 -2.37 -14.86
C ALA A 168 -9.48 -0.93 -15.33
N GLU A 169 -8.54 -0.05 -14.99
CA GLU A 169 -8.54 1.37 -15.39
C GLU A 169 -8.41 1.59 -16.91
N LEU A 170 -7.78 0.66 -17.64
CA LEU A 170 -7.68 0.74 -19.11
C LEU A 170 -8.91 0.22 -19.85
N ASN A 171 -9.73 -0.61 -19.19
CA ASN A 171 -10.90 -1.27 -19.79
C ASN A 171 -12.24 -0.68 -19.30
N GLY A 172 -12.23 0.18 -18.29
CA GLY A 172 -13.38 0.95 -17.80
C GLY A 172 -13.66 2.20 -18.62
#